data_AF-A0A7C4FN41-F1
#
_entry.id   AF-A0A7C4FN41-F1
#
_cell.length_a   1.000
_cell.length_b   1.000
_cell.length_c   1.000
_cell.angle_alpha   90.00
_cell.angle_beta   90.00
_cell.angle_gamma   90.00
#
_symmetry.space_group_name_H-M   'P 1'
#
loop_
_entity.id
_entity.type
_entity.pdbx_description
1 polymer ?
#
loop_
_entity_poly.entity_id
_entity_poly.type
_entity_poly.pdbx_seq_one_letter_code
_entity_poly.pdbx_strand_id
1 'polypeptide(L)'
;MNIKKISFSVVTTSLILCSVLVFMAGCAIGNNGAGNPPSNDIEISNLANAWIFLDEDEPAGTNYNTTGSCYQRLITEGVYKSVDMLFICFVTTVQTSSTTVPTGNGSSYTIQIKEAGHPGGLTNQDYMNYVINDARSANPDIIIVVTLNYQPKDLISQIFTSSDYEANAAQFADNLMAYLKYYNLDGFDIDWESPLSSWTTQEQFKYLIQAIGDRFRQEKQHTGKKYYLTISPAVAVNLDADAINNNVDFLNLQLYSGFTYPYQFTGAGINQNLLAYGAKFEAPYAGGPEDPGYEDAQHAYSTGTAMGYTIFTNWRLNSTNFVYEQDQQKILYNLVH
;
A
#
# COMPACT_ATOMS: atom_id res chain seq x y z
N MET A 1 -13.19 85.42 -19.05
CA MET A 1 -12.54 85.85 -20.31
C MET A 1 -11.33 86.70 -19.92
N ASN A 2 -10.13 86.13 -19.94
CA ASN A 2 -8.87 86.88 -20.00
C ASN A 2 -7.77 85.94 -20.50
N ILE A 3 -7.16 86.32 -21.62
CA ILE A 3 -6.11 85.59 -22.33
C ILE A 3 -4.77 86.26 -21.98
N LYS A 4 -3.72 85.45 -21.75
CA LYS A 4 -2.25 85.70 -21.96
C LYS A 4 -1.46 84.73 -21.06
N LYS A 5 -0.25 84.24 -21.35
CA LYS A 5 0.63 84.14 -22.53
C LYS A 5 1.77 83.19 -22.09
N ILE A 6 2.08 82.20 -22.93
CA ILE A 6 3.37 81.54 -23.25
C ILE A 6 4.64 82.05 -22.51
N SER A 7 5.41 81.17 -21.82
CA SER A 7 6.72 80.60 -22.29
C SER A 7 7.60 79.97 -21.18
N PHE A 8 8.11 78.76 -21.48
CA PHE A 8 9.34 78.03 -21.08
C PHE A 8 10.21 78.44 -19.87
N SER A 9 10.58 77.43 -19.06
CA SER A 9 11.98 77.09 -18.77
C SER A 9 12.11 75.64 -18.30
N VAL A 10 13.11 74.92 -18.84
CA VAL A 10 13.53 73.58 -18.43
C VAL A 10 14.62 73.74 -17.38
N VAL A 11 14.45 73.14 -16.21
CA VAL A 11 15.56 72.80 -15.31
C VAL A 11 15.29 71.42 -14.70
N THR A 12 16.16 70.48 -15.05
CA THR A 12 16.35 69.12 -14.49
C THR A 12 16.72 69.21 -13.00
N THR A 13 16.22 68.36 -12.10
CA THR A 13 16.81 67.11 -11.53
C THR A 13 16.02 66.89 -10.21
N SER A 14 15.66 65.74 -9.64
CA SER A 14 15.99 64.32 -9.80
C SER A 14 14.75 63.51 -9.37
N LEU A 15 14.48 62.38 -10.04
CA LEU A 15 13.41 61.45 -9.71
C LEU A 15 13.76 60.59 -8.48
N ILE A 16 12.81 60.46 -7.56
CA ILE A 16 12.68 59.32 -6.65
C ILE A 16 11.82 58.28 -7.39
N LEU A 17 12.41 57.15 -7.77
CA LEU A 17 11.71 56.01 -8.37
C LEU A 17 11.09 55.17 -7.25
N CYS A 18 9.75 55.10 -7.23
CA CYS A 18 9.00 54.04 -6.59
C CYS A 18 8.51 53.13 -7.71
N SER A 19 9.12 51.95 -7.87
CA SER A 19 8.82 51.03 -8.97
C SER A 19 7.63 50.14 -8.61
N VAL A 20 6.50 50.40 -9.25
CA VAL A 20 5.42 49.45 -9.49
C VAL A 20 5.90 48.47 -10.56
N LEU A 21 5.91 47.16 -10.28
CA LEU A 21 6.18 46.15 -11.29
C LEU A 21 4.86 45.65 -11.90
N VAL A 22 4.65 45.99 -13.16
CA VAL A 22 3.65 45.43 -14.07
C VAL A 22 4.27 44.18 -14.71
N PHE A 23 3.59 43.04 -14.65
CA PHE A 23 3.94 41.87 -15.47
C PHE A 23 3.33 42.03 -16.86
N MET A 24 4.16 42.20 -17.88
CA MET A 24 3.79 42.05 -19.28
C MET A 24 4.01 40.61 -19.75
N ALA A 25 3.05 40.13 -20.54
CA ALA A 25 3.16 38.92 -21.35
C ALA A 25 4.26 39.06 -22.42
N GLY A 26 5.09 38.03 -22.56
CA GLY A 26 6.05 37.87 -23.65
C GLY A 26 6.12 36.40 -24.02
N CYS A 27 5.57 36.06 -25.19
CA CYS A 27 5.63 34.75 -25.80
C CYS A 27 7.04 34.50 -26.38
N ALA A 28 7.67 33.39 -26.01
CA ALA A 28 8.82 32.84 -26.73
C ALA A 28 8.75 31.31 -26.70
N ILE A 29 8.66 30.71 -27.89
CA ILE A 29 8.64 29.28 -28.16
C ILE A 29 10.11 28.81 -28.26
N GLY A 30 10.48 27.70 -27.60
CA GLY A 30 11.80 27.09 -27.84
C GLY A 30 12.30 26.05 -26.82
N ASN A 31 11.69 24.87 -26.86
CA ASN A 31 12.29 23.54 -26.65
C ASN A 31 12.77 23.06 -25.26
N ASN A 32 11.91 22.24 -24.65
CA ASN A 32 12.17 20.95 -23.98
C ASN A 32 13.53 20.71 -23.31
N GLY A 33 13.50 20.80 -21.99
CA GLY A 33 14.43 20.16 -21.08
C GLY A 33 13.78 20.06 -19.71
N ALA A 34 12.72 19.25 -19.60
CA ALA A 34 12.17 18.87 -18.31
C ALA A 34 13.25 18.06 -17.57
N GLY A 35 14.01 18.73 -16.72
CA GLY A 35 14.82 18.05 -15.72
C GLY A 35 13.86 17.38 -14.76
N ASN A 36 13.65 16.07 -14.92
CA ASN A 36 13.01 15.26 -13.89
C ASN A 36 13.83 15.42 -12.61
N PRO A 37 13.19 15.68 -11.44
CA PRO A 37 13.89 15.50 -10.18
C PRO A 37 14.34 14.04 -10.09
N PRO A 38 15.44 13.74 -9.38
CA PRO A 38 15.90 12.36 -9.22
C PRO A 38 14.79 11.57 -8.50
N SER A 39 14.07 10.72 -9.24
CA SER A 39 13.10 9.82 -8.65
C SER A 39 13.88 8.65 -8.07
N ASN A 40 14.23 8.73 -6.79
CA ASN A 40 14.54 7.55 -5.96
C ASN A 40 13.27 6.71 -5.71
N ASP A 41 12.26 6.81 -6.60
CA ASP A 41 11.13 5.91 -6.57
C ASP A 41 11.68 4.54 -7.00
N ILE A 42 11.55 3.56 -6.11
CA ILE A 42 11.79 2.16 -6.44
C ILE A 42 11.00 1.87 -7.72
N GLU A 43 11.70 1.44 -8.77
CA GLU A 43 11.03 0.92 -9.97
C GLU A 43 10.16 -0.24 -9.51
N ILE A 44 8.84 -0.14 -9.72
CA ILE A 44 7.87 -1.15 -9.27
C ILE A 44 7.95 -2.36 -10.21
N SER A 45 9.04 -3.10 -10.06
CA SER A 45 9.41 -4.27 -10.82
C SER A 45 10.47 -5.03 -10.05
N ASN A 46 10.59 -6.33 -10.26
CA ASN A 46 11.58 -7.19 -9.61
C ASN A 46 11.47 -7.10 -8.08
N LEU A 47 10.25 -7.29 -7.57
CA LEU A 47 9.97 -7.30 -6.13
C LEU A 47 9.64 -8.72 -5.68
N ALA A 48 10.27 -9.14 -4.59
CA ALA A 48 9.97 -10.35 -3.85
C ALA A 48 9.33 -9.96 -2.51
N ASN A 49 8.01 -10.02 -2.49
CA ASN A 49 7.17 -9.60 -1.39
C ASN A 49 6.66 -10.80 -0.60
N ALA A 50 6.16 -10.54 0.61
CA ALA A 50 5.57 -11.59 1.42
C ALA A 50 4.51 -11.06 2.38
N TRP A 51 3.60 -11.95 2.78
CA TRP A 51 2.58 -11.70 3.77
C TRP A 51 2.96 -12.31 5.12
N ILE A 52 2.52 -11.68 6.20
CA ILE A 52 2.59 -12.22 7.55
C ILE A 52 1.23 -12.09 8.24
N PHE A 53 0.69 -13.19 8.75
CA PHE A 53 -0.62 -13.21 9.39
C PHE A 53 -0.47 -13.27 10.91
N LEU A 54 -0.76 -12.17 11.59
CA LEU A 54 -0.37 -12.01 12.99
C LEU A 54 -1.03 -13.01 13.96
N ASP A 55 -2.20 -13.54 13.60
CA ASP A 55 -2.96 -14.50 14.42
C ASP A 55 -2.28 -15.90 14.53
N GLU A 56 -1.20 -16.16 13.79
CA GLU A 56 -0.54 -17.47 13.76
C GLU A 56 0.72 -17.52 14.62
N ASP A 57 0.55 -18.09 15.81
CA ASP A 57 1.62 -18.42 16.75
C ASP A 57 2.12 -19.85 16.53
N GLU A 58 2.99 -20.02 15.54
CA GLU A 58 3.59 -21.32 15.23
C GLU A 58 4.99 -21.49 15.87
N PRO A 59 5.31 -22.65 16.46
CA PRO A 59 4.40 -23.75 16.78
C PRO A 59 3.33 -23.37 17.82
N ALA A 60 2.19 -24.06 17.80
CA ALA A 60 1.09 -23.81 18.72
C ALA A 60 1.54 -23.65 20.20
N GLY A 61 1.04 -22.59 20.85
CA GLY A 61 1.36 -22.26 22.25
C GLY A 61 2.61 -21.39 22.43
N THR A 62 3.31 -21.07 21.34
CA THR A 62 4.37 -20.05 21.35
C THR A 62 3.81 -18.64 21.22
N ASN A 63 4.70 -17.64 21.22
CA ASN A 63 4.39 -16.26 20.88
C ASN A 63 5.59 -15.61 20.17
N TYR A 64 5.48 -14.32 19.83
CA TYR A 64 6.53 -13.57 19.14
C TYR A 64 7.92 -13.70 19.77
N ASN A 65 8.00 -13.76 21.11
CA ASN A 65 9.25 -13.77 21.86
C ASN A 65 9.77 -15.17 22.19
N THR A 66 9.00 -16.22 21.87
CA THR A 66 9.37 -17.59 22.22
C THR A 66 10.48 -18.10 21.29
N THR A 67 11.60 -18.54 21.86
CA THR A 67 12.68 -19.15 21.06
C THR A 67 12.14 -20.31 20.22
N GLY A 68 12.42 -20.27 18.92
CA GLY A 68 11.95 -21.29 17.97
C GLY A 68 10.54 -21.06 17.41
N SER A 69 9.88 -19.95 17.75
CA SER A 69 8.64 -19.54 17.06
C SER A 69 8.93 -19.08 15.62
N CYS A 70 7.90 -19.09 14.79
CA CYS A 70 7.93 -18.60 13.43
C CYS A 70 8.43 -17.14 13.37
N TYR A 71 8.05 -16.31 14.33
CA TYR A 71 8.50 -14.93 14.46
C TYR A 71 9.98 -14.80 14.84
N GLN A 72 10.46 -15.55 15.85
CA GLN A 72 11.88 -15.51 16.20
C GLN A 72 12.75 -15.99 15.04
N ARG A 73 12.28 -16.96 14.26
CA ARG A 73 12.99 -17.44 13.07
C ARG A 73 13.15 -16.36 12.00
N LEU A 74 12.14 -15.51 11.78
CA LEU A 74 12.25 -14.37 10.84
C LEU A 74 13.47 -13.49 11.16
N ILE A 75 13.74 -13.31 12.46
CA ILE A 75 14.87 -12.53 12.97
C ILE A 75 16.17 -13.32 12.87
N THR A 76 16.22 -14.53 13.45
CA THR A 76 17.48 -15.29 13.56
C THR A 76 18.01 -15.79 12.22
N GLU A 77 17.12 -16.10 11.28
CA GLU A 77 17.48 -16.58 9.93
C GLU A 77 17.56 -15.45 8.89
N GLY A 78 17.37 -14.20 9.32
CA GLY A 78 17.49 -13.01 8.49
C GLY A 78 16.47 -12.93 7.35
N VAL A 79 15.25 -13.46 7.55
CA VAL A 79 14.23 -13.56 6.50
C VAL A 79 13.78 -12.18 6.01
N TYR A 80 13.70 -11.18 6.91
CA TYR A 80 13.34 -9.81 6.53
C TYR A 80 14.29 -9.16 5.51
N LYS A 81 15.53 -9.65 5.37
CA LYS A 81 16.47 -9.21 4.32
C LYS A 81 16.10 -9.70 2.93
N SER A 82 15.18 -10.64 2.85
CA SER A 82 14.70 -11.27 1.62
C SER A 82 13.23 -10.91 1.34
N VAL A 83 12.81 -9.72 1.77
CA VAL A 83 11.48 -9.17 1.56
C VAL A 83 11.61 -7.71 1.16
N ASP A 84 11.10 -7.35 -0.03
CA ASP A 84 11.06 -5.96 -0.49
C ASP A 84 9.84 -5.23 0.09
N MET A 85 8.66 -5.86 0.02
CA MET A 85 7.43 -5.38 0.64
C MET A 85 6.81 -6.45 1.55
N LEU A 86 6.56 -6.08 2.81
CA LEU A 86 5.92 -6.94 3.82
C LEU A 86 4.47 -6.49 4.05
N PHE A 87 3.53 -7.38 3.78
CA PHE A 87 2.10 -7.19 4.01
C PHE A 87 1.70 -7.74 5.38
N ILE A 88 1.38 -6.85 6.33
CA ILE A 88 0.92 -7.22 7.68
C ILE A 88 -0.59 -7.43 7.68
N CYS A 89 -1.00 -8.63 8.07
CA CYS A 89 -2.38 -9.07 8.04
C CYS A 89 -2.98 -9.29 9.43
N PHE A 90 -4.19 -8.82 9.71
CA PHE A 90 -5.07 -7.96 8.91
C PHE A 90 -5.51 -6.74 9.70
N VAL A 91 -5.71 -5.62 9.02
CA VAL A 91 -6.47 -4.49 9.56
C VAL A 91 -7.97 -4.63 9.23
N THR A 92 -8.78 -3.98 10.04
CA THR A 92 -10.24 -3.98 9.98
C THR A 92 -10.77 -2.55 9.89
N THR A 93 -11.85 -2.33 9.14
CA THR A 93 -12.53 -1.03 9.09
C THR A 93 -13.29 -0.79 10.40
N VAL A 94 -13.03 0.33 11.08
CA VAL A 94 -13.66 0.66 12.37
C VAL A 94 -14.14 2.11 12.40
N GLN A 95 -15.21 2.38 13.14
CA GLN A 95 -15.58 3.76 13.45
C GLN A 95 -14.50 4.41 14.34
N THR A 96 -14.17 5.66 14.05
CA THR A 96 -13.26 6.44 14.89
C THR A 96 -13.79 6.57 16.31
N SER A 97 -12.92 6.49 17.30
CA SER A 97 -13.26 6.57 18.72
C SER A 97 -12.14 7.28 19.49
N SER A 98 -12.27 7.42 20.80
CA SER A 98 -11.19 7.97 21.64
C SER A 98 -9.92 7.10 21.68
N THR A 99 -9.97 5.87 21.19
CA THR A 99 -8.85 4.91 21.18
C THR A 99 -8.33 4.56 19.79
N THR A 100 -9.01 4.99 18.72
CA THR A 100 -8.54 4.76 17.36
C THR A 100 -7.46 5.75 16.97
N VAL A 101 -6.81 5.47 15.83
CA VAL A 101 -5.92 6.40 15.15
C VAL A 101 -6.50 6.72 13.76
N PRO A 102 -6.80 7.99 13.45
CA PRO A 102 -6.86 9.12 14.38
C PRO A 102 -7.99 8.94 15.41
N THR A 103 -7.93 9.71 16.49
CA THR A 103 -9.02 9.74 17.48
C THR A 103 -10.25 10.41 16.88
N GLY A 104 -11.44 9.94 17.24
CA GLY A 104 -12.70 10.55 16.85
C GLY A 104 -13.87 10.21 17.79
N ASN A 105 -15.09 10.36 17.28
CA ASN A 105 -16.32 10.27 18.07
C ASN A 105 -17.39 9.38 17.41
N GLY A 106 -17.00 8.58 16.42
CA GLY A 106 -17.87 7.68 15.67
C GLY A 106 -18.45 8.27 14.38
N SER A 107 -18.16 9.54 14.06
CA SER A 107 -18.70 10.20 12.86
C SER A 107 -18.01 9.83 11.54
N SER A 108 -16.87 9.15 11.61
CA SER A 108 -16.08 8.72 10.44
C SER A 108 -15.40 7.38 10.72
N TYR A 109 -14.78 6.78 9.71
CA TYR A 109 -14.11 5.47 9.80
C TYR A 109 -12.61 5.60 9.60
N THR A 110 -11.86 4.70 10.21
CA THR A 110 -10.43 4.46 10.01
C THR A 110 -10.19 2.94 9.94
N ILE A 111 -8.93 2.54 9.89
CA ILE A 111 -8.50 1.15 10.03
C ILE A 111 -7.87 0.91 11.40
N GLN A 112 -7.87 -0.34 11.85
CA GLN A 112 -7.15 -0.78 13.05
C GLN A 112 -6.68 -2.22 12.84
N ILE A 113 -5.51 -2.59 13.34
CA ILE A 113 -5.08 -4.00 13.34
C ILE A 113 -6.13 -4.83 14.09
N LYS A 114 -6.54 -5.96 13.49
CA LYS A 114 -7.57 -6.84 14.04
C LYS A 114 -7.23 -7.19 15.48
N GLU A 115 -8.17 -7.00 16.39
CA GLU A 115 -7.97 -7.36 17.79
C GLU A 115 -7.87 -8.89 17.94
N ALA A 116 -6.74 -9.35 18.45
CA ALA A 116 -6.49 -10.73 18.85
C ALA A 116 -5.51 -10.73 20.04
N GLY A 117 -5.61 -11.76 20.88
CA GLY A 117 -4.71 -11.99 22.01
C GLY A 117 -3.84 -13.21 21.77
N HIS A 118 -2.61 -13.16 22.30
CA HIS A 118 -1.59 -14.19 22.14
C HIS A 118 -1.11 -14.68 23.51
N PRO A 119 -0.41 -15.83 23.57
CA PRO A 119 0.18 -16.31 24.81
C PRO A 119 1.09 -15.26 25.47
N GLY A 120 0.99 -15.17 26.80
CA GLY A 120 1.70 -14.14 27.58
C GLY A 120 1.00 -12.78 27.67
N GLY A 121 -0.24 -12.67 27.17
CA GLY A 121 -1.03 -11.43 27.26
C GLY A 121 -0.65 -10.38 26.21
N LEU A 122 0.06 -10.80 25.16
CA LEU A 122 0.38 -9.96 24.02
C LEU A 122 -0.84 -9.84 23.10
N THR A 123 -0.83 -8.82 22.24
CA THR A 123 -1.90 -8.54 21.28
C THR A 123 -1.34 -8.42 19.86
N ASN A 124 -2.23 -8.48 18.86
CA ASN A 124 -1.85 -8.15 17.49
C ASN A 124 -1.25 -6.74 17.36
N GLN A 125 -1.63 -5.80 18.22
CA GLN A 125 -1.04 -4.46 18.25
C GLN A 125 0.42 -4.51 18.73
N ASP A 126 0.73 -5.35 19.73
CA ASP A 126 2.12 -5.58 20.15
C ASP A 126 2.92 -6.24 19.02
N TYR A 127 2.35 -7.27 18.38
CA TYR A 127 3.00 -7.99 17.28
C TYR A 127 3.28 -7.07 16.09
N MET A 128 2.31 -6.25 15.67
CA MET A 128 2.51 -5.28 14.59
C MET A 128 3.69 -4.34 14.91
N ASN A 129 3.76 -3.83 16.15
CA ASN A 129 4.85 -2.96 16.57
C ASN A 129 6.21 -3.69 16.55
N TYR A 130 6.26 -4.95 16.98
CA TYR A 130 7.50 -5.74 16.96
C TYR A 130 7.95 -6.07 15.54
N VAL A 131 7.03 -6.53 14.68
CA VAL A 131 7.31 -6.81 13.26
C VAL A 131 7.86 -5.56 12.58
N ILE A 132 7.24 -4.39 12.76
CA ILE A 132 7.71 -3.14 12.15
C ILE A 132 9.14 -2.83 12.57
N ASN A 133 9.45 -2.95 13.86
CA ASN A 133 10.77 -2.63 14.39
C ASN A 133 11.83 -3.63 13.92
N ASP A 134 11.56 -4.93 14.02
CA ASP A 134 12.53 -5.96 13.67
C ASP A 134 12.77 -6.04 12.17
N ALA A 135 11.71 -5.90 11.35
CA ALA A 135 11.82 -5.86 9.91
C ALA A 135 12.68 -4.68 9.45
N ARG A 136 12.42 -3.47 9.95
CA ARG A 136 13.22 -2.27 9.62
C ARG A 136 14.65 -2.34 10.17
N SER A 137 14.86 -3.00 11.31
CA SER A 137 16.19 -3.23 11.87
C SER A 137 17.02 -4.16 10.98
N ALA A 138 16.40 -5.21 10.45
CA ALA A 138 17.05 -6.19 9.58
C ALA A 138 17.22 -5.70 8.13
N ASN A 139 16.25 -4.97 7.62
CA ASN A 139 16.19 -4.40 6.27
C ASN A 139 15.65 -2.95 6.33
N PRO A 140 16.52 -1.93 6.38
CA PRO A 140 16.10 -0.53 6.46
C PRO A 140 15.28 -0.02 5.27
N ASP A 141 15.37 -0.70 4.13
CA ASP A 141 14.68 -0.33 2.88
C ASP A 141 13.35 -1.09 2.71
N ILE A 142 12.97 -1.97 3.65
CA ILE A 142 11.73 -2.73 3.58
C ILE A 142 10.51 -1.80 3.56
N ILE A 143 9.58 -2.05 2.64
CA ILE A 143 8.31 -1.37 2.57
C ILE A 143 7.29 -2.14 3.40
N ILE A 144 6.67 -1.50 4.39
CA ILE A 144 5.69 -2.17 5.25
C ILE A 144 4.28 -1.66 4.94
N VAL A 145 3.43 -2.57 4.49
CA VAL A 145 2.04 -2.32 4.10
C VAL A 145 1.11 -3.07 5.04
N VAL A 146 -0.04 -2.48 5.38
CA VAL A 146 -1.11 -3.18 6.10
C VAL A 146 -2.21 -3.58 5.13
N THR A 147 -2.73 -4.80 5.28
CA THR A 147 -3.78 -5.33 4.41
C THR A 147 -5.14 -5.35 5.10
N LEU A 148 -6.14 -4.76 4.45
CA LEU A 148 -7.54 -4.80 4.88
C LEU A 148 -8.12 -6.21 4.69
N ASN A 149 -8.76 -6.72 5.73
CA ASN A 149 -9.47 -8.00 5.71
C ASN A 149 -10.73 -7.96 4.81
N TYR A 150 -11.11 -9.11 4.27
CA TYR A 150 -12.27 -9.28 3.38
C TYR A 150 -13.58 -9.69 4.09
N GLN A 151 -13.54 -9.96 5.40
CA GLN A 151 -14.66 -10.51 6.18
C GLN A 151 -15.82 -9.49 6.37
N PRO A 152 -17.07 -9.95 6.66
CA PRO A 152 -18.26 -9.09 6.74
C PRO A 152 -18.19 -7.89 7.70
N LYS A 153 -17.40 -8.00 8.77
CA LYS A 153 -17.24 -6.89 9.73
C LYS A 153 -16.26 -5.82 9.23
N ASP A 154 -15.49 -6.13 8.20
CA ASP A 154 -14.37 -5.32 7.69
C ASP A 154 -14.71 -4.62 6.37
N LEU A 155 -15.95 -4.81 5.88
CA LEU A 155 -16.44 -4.31 4.61
C LEU A 155 -16.23 -2.81 4.48
N ILE A 156 -15.47 -2.42 3.45
CA ILE A 156 -15.23 -1.01 3.18
C ILE A 156 -16.49 -0.25 2.76
N SER A 157 -17.56 -0.96 2.37
CA SER A 157 -18.87 -0.35 2.12
C SER A 157 -19.44 0.38 3.35
N GLN A 158 -18.99 0.04 4.57
CA GLN A 158 -19.40 0.70 5.82
C GLN A 158 -18.99 2.18 5.89
N ILE A 159 -17.95 2.60 5.17
CA ILE A 159 -17.49 4.01 5.20
C ILE A 159 -18.50 4.94 4.52
N PHE A 160 -19.31 4.42 3.59
CA PHE A 160 -20.27 5.18 2.80
C PHE A 160 -21.59 5.36 3.57
N THR A 161 -21.53 6.16 4.63
CA THR A 161 -22.66 6.41 5.54
C THR A 161 -23.74 7.33 4.99
N SER A 162 -23.49 7.95 3.83
CA SER A 162 -24.40 8.85 3.14
C SER A 162 -24.30 8.65 1.62
N SER A 163 -25.17 9.32 0.86
CA SER A 163 -25.08 9.32 -0.61
C SER A 163 -23.93 10.18 -1.15
N ASP A 164 -23.21 10.91 -0.29
CA ASP A 164 -22.05 11.69 -0.66
C ASP A 164 -20.79 10.81 -0.58
N TYR A 165 -20.59 9.98 -1.59
CA TYR A 165 -19.47 9.03 -1.62
C TYR A 165 -18.11 9.71 -1.70
N GLU A 166 -18.03 10.86 -2.37
CA GLU A 166 -16.81 11.66 -2.46
C GLU A 166 -16.35 12.13 -1.08
N ALA A 167 -17.25 12.75 -0.31
CA ALA A 167 -16.92 13.21 1.04
C ALA A 167 -16.54 12.06 1.99
N ASN A 168 -17.27 10.94 1.92
CA ASN A 168 -16.98 9.76 2.75
C ASN A 168 -15.60 9.16 2.42
N ALA A 169 -15.29 8.99 1.13
CA ALA A 169 -14.02 8.45 0.68
C ALA A 169 -12.85 9.37 1.01
N ALA A 170 -13.00 10.69 0.83
CA ALA A 170 -11.98 11.67 1.20
C ALA A 170 -11.69 11.65 2.72
N GLN A 171 -12.74 11.62 3.55
CA GLN A 171 -12.59 11.55 5.00
C GLN A 171 -11.91 10.24 5.44
N PHE A 172 -12.24 9.11 4.81
CA PHE A 172 -11.56 7.84 5.07
C PHE A 172 -10.09 7.89 4.64
N ALA A 173 -9.78 8.44 3.47
CA ALA A 173 -8.41 8.57 2.98
C ALA A 173 -7.53 9.42 3.91
N ASP A 174 -8.08 10.50 4.47
CA ASP A 174 -7.39 11.31 5.49
C ASP A 174 -7.12 10.52 6.78
N ASN A 175 -8.11 9.77 7.27
CA ASN A 175 -7.96 8.93 8.46
C ASN A 175 -6.96 7.79 8.23
N LEU A 176 -7.01 7.15 7.06
CA LEU A 176 -6.03 6.14 6.64
C LEU A 176 -4.62 6.73 6.64
N MET A 177 -4.42 7.91 6.03
CA MET A 177 -3.10 8.54 6.04
C MET A 177 -2.61 8.85 7.45
N ALA A 178 -3.49 9.32 8.35
CA ALA A 178 -3.13 9.55 9.74
C ALA A 178 -2.71 8.25 10.46
N TYR A 179 -3.41 7.13 10.20
CA TYR A 179 -3.06 5.81 10.70
C TYR A 179 -1.67 5.37 10.20
N LEU A 180 -1.43 5.44 8.88
CA LEU A 180 -0.17 5.04 8.28
C LEU A 180 1.01 5.85 8.83
N LYS A 181 0.82 7.16 9.01
CA LYS A 181 1.85 8.04 9.61
C LYS A 181 2.14 7.71 11.06
N TYR A 182 1.11 7.44 11.86
CA TYR A 182 1.26 7.14 13.29
C TYR A 182 2.07 5.87 13.53
N TYR A 183 1.79 4.81 12.77
CA TYR A 183 2.50 3.52 12.89
C TYR A 183 3.75 3.41 12.00
N ASN A 184 4.14 4.49 11.32
CA ASN A 184 5.27 4.52 10.38
C ASN A 184 5.18 3.38 9.33
N LEU A 185 4.00 3.25 8.74
CA LEU A 185 3.72 2.37 7.62
C LEU A 185 3.96 3.10 6.29
N ASP A 186 4.13 2.30 5.24
CA ASP A 186 4.48 2.79 3.90
C ASP A 186 3.35 2.58 2.90
N GLY A 187 2.29 1.85 3.24
CA GLY A 187 1.17 1.68 2.33
C GLY A 187 -0.04 0.95 2.89
N PHE A 188 -1.02 0.78 2.00
CA PHE A 188 -2.28 0.11 2.27
C PHE A 188 -2.60 -0.88 1.15
N ASP A 189 -2.98 -2.09 1.53
CA ASP A 189 -3.43 -3.14 0.63
C ASP A 189 -4.89 -3.52 0.94
N ILE A 190 -5.62 -3.95 -0.09
CA ILE A 190 -7.00 -4.41 0.06
C ILE A 190 -7.09 -5.86 -0.41
N ASP A 191 -7.43 -6.77 0.52
CA ASP A 191 -7.71 -8.16 0.19
C ASP A 191 -9.09 -8.26 -0.49
N TRP A 192 -9.09 -8.28 -1.83
CA TRP A 192 -10.31 -8.11 -2.61
C TRP A 192 -10.94 -9.46 -2.92
N GLU A 193 -11.64 -9.97 -1.92
CA GLU A 193 -12.36 -11.24 -1.95
C GLU A 193 -13.84 -11.08 -1.57
N SER A 194 -14.65 -12.10 -1.86
CA SER A 194 -16.02 -12.16 -1.34
C SER A 194 -15.98 -12.49 0.16
N PRO A 195 -16.75 -11.79 1.02
CA PRO A 195 -17.86 -10.90 0.69
C PRO A 195 -17.51 -9.43 0.37
N LEU A 196 -16.33 -8.94 0.71
CA LEU A 196 -15.92 -7.54 0.50
C LEU A 196 -16.14 -7.06 -0.95
N SER A 197 -15.69 -7.85 -1.93
CA SER A 197 -15.84 -7.55 -3.36
C SER A 197 -17.31 -7.51 -3.81
N SER A 198 -18.18 -8.29 -3.17
CA SER A 198 -19.59 -8.43 -3.55
C SER A 198 -20.47 -7.35 -2.90
N TRP A 199 -20.06 -6.83 -1.75
CA TRP A 199 -20.84 -5.85 -0.96
C TRP A 199 -20.42 -4.40 -1.22
N THR A 200 -19.24 -4.20 -1.80
CA THR A 200 -18.77 -2.90 -2.25
C THR A 200 -19.15 -2.73 -3.72
N THR A 201 -19.95 -1.71 -4.03
CA THR A 201 -20.33 -1.45 -5.43
C THR A 201 -19.12 -0.94 -6.22
N GLN A 202 -19.14 -1.08 -7.55
CA GLN A 202 -18.08 -0.53 -8.41
C GLN A 202 -17.91 0.99 -8.23
N GLU A 203 -19.01 1.71 -8.04
CA GLU A 203 -18.97 3.16 -7.79
C GLU A 203 -18.29 3.49 -6.45
N GLN A 204 -18.65 2.76 -5.38
CA GLN A 204 -17.99 2.90 -4.07
C GLN A 204 -16.50 2.60 -4.15
N PHE A 205 -16.12 1.51 -4.82
CA PHE A 205 -14.72 1.16 -5.07
C PHE A 205 -13.99 2.29 -5.79
N LYS A 206 -14.57 2.83 -6.87
CA LYS A 206 -13.99 3.93 -7.64
C LYS A 206 -13.68 5.14 -6.76
N TYR A 207 -14.67 5.64 -6.01
CA TYR A 207 -14.48 6.81 -5.13
C TYR A 207 -13.39 6.57 -4.09
N LEU A 208 -13.39 5.38 -3.48
CA LEU A 208 -12.39 5.00 -2.49
C LEU A 208 -10.97 5.03 -3.07
N ILE A 209 -10.73 4.30 -4.16
CA ILE A 209 -9.39 4.14 -4.74
C ILE A 209 -8.87 5.48 -5.27
N GLN A 210 -9.74 6.30 -5.86
CA GLN A 210 -9.39 7.65 -6.29
C GLN A 210 -9.00 8.53 -5.09
N ALA A 211 -9.80 8.55 -4.03
CA ALA A 211 -9.53 9.36 -2.84
C ALA A 211 -8.21 8.97 -2.14
N ILE A 212 -7.94 7.66 -1.99
CA ILE A 212 -6.67 7.18 -1.41
C ILE A 212 -5.48 7.58 -2.31
N GLY A 213 -5.59 7.32 -3.61
CA GLY A 213 -4.54 7.67 -4.57
C GLY A 213 -4.23 9.17 -4.61
N ASP A 214 -5.25 10.02 -4.62
CA ASP A 214 -5.11 11.47 -4.52
C ASP A 214 -4.43 11.88 -3.22
N ARG A 215 -4.87 11.31 -2.09
CA ARG A 215 -4.30 11.63 -0.78
C ARG A 215 -2.83 11.23 -0.67
N PHE A 216 -2.44 10.09 -1.25
CA PHE A 216 -1.05 9.62 -1.27
C PHE A 216 -0.19 10.51 -2.15
N ARG A 217 -0.67 10.90 -3.34
CA ARG A 217 0.02 11.87 -4.20
C ARG A 217 0.23 13.21 -3.50
N GLN A 218 -0.78 13.71 -2.79
CA GLN A 218 -0.66 14.95 -2.01
C GLN A 218 0.39 14.82 -0.90
N GLU A 219 0.41 13.70 -0.15
CA GLU A 219 1.44 13.49 0.88
C GLU A 219 2.84 13.43 0.29
N LYS A 220 3.01 12.77 -0.87
CA LYS A 220 4.30 12.72 -1.59
C LYS A 220 4.74 14.11 -2.04
N GLN A 221 3.83 14.93 -2.58
CA GLN A 221 4.13 16.31 -2.95
C GLN A 221 4.55 17.16 -1.75
N HIS A 222 3.97 16.90 -0.57
CA HIS A 222 4.26 17.66 0.65
C HIS A 222 5.56 17.21 1.35
N THR A 223 5.81 15.90 1.42
CA THR A 223 6.86 15.32 2.27
C THR A 223 8.00 14.67 1.49
N GLY A 224 7.79 14.37 0.21
CA GLY A 224 8.69 13.55 -0.60
C GLY A 224 8.53 12.04 -0.37
N LYS A 225 7.83 11.58 0.67
CA LYS A 225 7.61 10.15 0.93
C LYS A 225 6.54 9.57 0.01
N LYS A 226 6.87 8.50 -0.73
CA LYS A 226 5.89 7.70 -1.47
C LYS A 226 5.13 6.79 -0.49
N TYR A 227 3.81 6.72 -0.67
CA TYR A 227 2.96 5.70 -0.05
C TYR A 227 2.42 4.78 -1.14
N TYR A 228 2.30 3.49 -0.82
CA TYR A 228 1.93 2.44 -1.77
C TYR A 228 0.46 2.03 -1.59
N LEU A 229 -0.28 1.97 -2.69
CA LEU A 229 -1.63 1.42 -2.72
C LEU A 229 -1.63 0.16 -3.57
N THR A 230 -1.91 -0.98 -2.98
CA THR A 230 -2.00 -2.27 -3.68
C THR A 230 -3.38 -2.89 -3.48
N ILE A 231 -3.69 -3.88 -4.32
CA ILE A 231 -4.89 -4.69 -4.15
C ILE A 231 -4.48 -6.14 -4.32
N SER A 232 -5.05 -7.02 -3.52
CA SER A 232 -4.78 -8.45 -3.56
C SER A 232 -6.05 -9.22 -3.94
N PRO A 233 -6.45 -9.20 -5.23
CA PRO A 233 -7.75 -9.71 -5.61
C PRO A 233 -7.76 -11.21 -5.90
N ALA A 234 -8.81 -11.88 -5.42
CA ALA A 234 -9.17 -13.21 -5.91
C ALA A 234 -10.13 -13.14 -7.12
N VAL A 235 -10.88 -12.04 -7.27
CA VAL A 235 -11.86 -11.83 -8.34
C VAL A 235 -11.82 -10.41 -8.89
N ALA A 236 -12.23 -10.20 -10.14
CA ALA A 236 -12.33 -8.87 -10.76
C ALA A 236 -13.67 -8.14 -10.50
N VAL A 237 -14.57 -8.75 -9.72
CA VAL A 237 -15.92 -8.24 -9.48
C VAL A 237 -15.85 -6.86 -8.82
N ASN A 238 -16.67 -5.91 -9.33
CA ASN A 238 -16.80 -4.54 -8.83
C ASN A 238 -15.50 -3.71 -8.82
N LEU A 239 -14.43 -4.17 -9.47
CA LEU A 239 -13.26 -3.33 -9.71
C LEU A 239 -13.58 -2.27 -10.78
N ASP A 240 -13.07 -1.06 -10.59
CA ASP A 240 -13.06 0.01 -11.61
C ASP A 240 -11.65 0.11 -12.20
N ALA A 241 -11.52 -0.21 -13.49
CA ALA A 241 -10.22 -0.28 -14.15
C ALA A 241 -9.51 1.07 -14.23
N ASP A 242 -10.24 2.17 -14.45
CA ASP A 242 -9.65 3.50 -14.52
C ASP A 242 -9.14 3.93 -13.14
N ALA A 243 -9.88 3.65 -12.06
CA ALA A 243 -9.42 3.90 -10.71
C ALA A 243 -8.14 3.11 -10.39
N ILE A 244 -8.10 1.83 -10.76
CA ILE A 244 -6.91 0.98 -10.58
C ILE A 244 -5.73 1.52 -11.36
N ASN A 245 -5.88 1.67 -12.68
CA ASN A 245 -4.79 2.02 -13.59
C ASN A 245 -4.11 3.36 -13.25
N ASN A 246 -4.84 4.27 -12.59
CA ASN A 246 -4.34 5.60 -12.22
C ASN A 246 -3.82 5.72 -10.79
N ASN A 247 -4.14 4.78 -9.89
CA ASN A 247 -3.90 4.97 -8.45
C ASN A 247 -3.25 3.78 -7.74
N VAL A 248 -3.29 2.58 -8.30
CA VAL A 248 -2.78 1.36 -7.67
C VAL A 248 -1.41 1.02 -8.25
N ASP A 249 -0.46 0.68 -7.39
CA ASP A 249 0.92 0.35 -7.77
C ASP A 249 1.01 -1.03 -8.44
N PHE A 250 0.31 -2.04 -7.91
CA PHE A 250 0.16 -3.37 -8.52
C PHE A 250 -0.97 -4.18 -7.85
N LEU A 251 -1.36 -5.27 -8.52
CA LEU A 251 -2.37 -6.23 -8.08
C LEU A 251 -1.72 -7.57 -7.78
N ASN A 252 -1.72 -8.01 -6.52
CA ASN A 252 -1.28 -9.34 -6.11
C ASN A 252 -2.35 -10.38 -6.46
N LEU A 253 -2.24 -11.01 -7.63
CA LEU A 253 -3.23 -12.00 -8.02
C LEU A 253 -3.07 -13.26 -7.17
N GLN A 254 -4.16 -13.70 -6.54
CA GLN A 254 -4.18 -14.94 -5.75
C GLN A 254 -4.24 -16.19 -6.64
N LEU A 255 -3.20 -16.43 -7.45
CA LEU A 255 -3.18 -17.47 -8.50
C LEU A 255 -3.29 -18.90 -7.94
N TYR A 256 -2.99 -19.07 -6.65
CA TYR A 256 -3.15 -20.31 -5.89
C TYR A 256 -4.61 -20.63 -5.50
N SER A 257 -5.57 -19.73 -5.74
CA SER A 257 -6.97 -19.92 -5.32
C SER A 257 -7.71 -21.01 -6.11
N GLY A 258 -7.24 -21.31 -7.32
CA GLY A 258 -7.93 -22.19 -8.29
C GLY A 258 -9.11 -21.53 -9.01
N PHE A 259 -9.39 -20.24 -8.75
CA PHE A 259 -10.47 -19.50 -9.41
C PHE A 259 -10.11 -18.05 -9.80
N THR A 260 -8.89 -17.61 -9.52
CA THR A 260 -8.36 -16.31 -9.97
C THR A 260 -7.70 -16.46 -11.33
N TYR A 261 -8.24 -15.80 -12.35
CA TYR A 261 -7.73 -15.90 -13.71
C TYR A 261 -7.27 -14.54 -14.26
N PRO A 262 -6.00 -14.37 -14.66
CA PRO A 262 -5.46 -13.08 -15.12
C PRO A 262 -6.27 -12.42 -16.25
N TYR A 263 -6.83 -13.21 -17.17
CA TYR A 263 -7.63 -12.70 -18.29
C TYR A 263 -8.92 -11.99 -17.85
N GLN A 264 -9.43 -12.26 -16.65
CA GLN A 264 -10.61 -11.57 -16.12
C GLN A 264 -10.28 -10.13 -15.76
N PHE A 265 -9.06 -9.86 -15.27
CA PHE A 265 -8.60 -8.53 -14.92
C PHE A 265 -8.28 -7.71 -16.16
N THR A 266 -7.53 -8.28 -17.11
CA THR A 266 -7.24 -7.59 -18.38
C THR A 266 -8.50 -7.41 -19.22
N GLY A 267 -9.42 -8.38 -19.20
CA GLY A 267 -10.74 -8.25 -19.84
C GLY A 267 -11.63 -7.18 -19.21
N ALA A 268 -11.41 -6.84 -17.93
CA ALA A 268 -12.05 -5.71 -17.26
C ALA A 268 -11.38 -4.36 -17.58
N GLY A 269 -10.28 -4.35 -18.34
CA GLY A 269 -9.54 -3.13 -18.72
C GLY A 269 -8.38 -2.78 -17.80
N ILE A 270 -8.03 -3.63 -16.82
CA ILE A 270 -6.87 -3.41 -15.96
C ILE A 270 -5.60 -3.65 -16.76
N ASN A 271 -4.63 -2.74 -16.61
CA ASN A 271 -3.35 -2.82 -17.28
C ASN A 271 -2.58 -4.07 -16.83
N GLN A 272 -2.21 -4.91 -17.79
CA GLN A 272 -1.47 -6.16 -17.53
C GLN A 272 -0.16 -5.92 -16.76
N ASN A 273 0.49 -4.77 -16.95
CA ASN A 273 1.75 -4.45 -16.28
C ASN A 273 1.58 -4.20 -14.77
N LEU A 274 0.36 -4.04 -14.29
CA LEU A 274 0.08 -3.94 -12.85
C LEU A 274 -0.11 -5.30 -12.20
N LEU A 275 -0.25 -6.38 -12.97
CA LEU A 275 -0.52 -7.70 -12.41
C LEU A 275 0.76 -8.30 -11.84
N ALA A 276 0.67 -8.85 -10.63
CA ALA A 276 1.74 -9.53 -9.92
C ALA A 276 1.38 -11.00 -9.64
N TYR A 277 2.41 -11.84 -9.53
CA TYR A 277 2.25 -13.27 -9.27
C TYR A 277 2.11 -13.54 -7.77
N GLY A 278 0.94 -14.02 -7.33
CA GLY A 278 0.78 -14.56 -5.97
C GLY A 278 1.31 -15.98 -5.89
N ALA A 279 2.38 -16.16 -5.12
CA ALA A 279 2.98 -17.46 -4.82
C ALA A 279 2.42 -18.05 -3.52
N LYS A 280 2.45 -19.38 -3.38
CA LYS A 280 1.98 -20.07 -2.18
C LYS A 280 2.91 -21.19 -1.72
N PHE A 281 3.75 -20.86 -0.75
CA PHE A 281 4.64 -21.85 -0.10
C PHE A 281 4.00 -22.52 1.13
N GLU A 282 2.80 -22.10 1.54
CA GLU A 282 1.99 -22.76 2.58
C GLU A 282 1.72 -24.23 2.20
N ALA A 283 1.80 -25.14 3.17
CA ALA A 283 1.49 -26.55 2.98
C ALA A 283 -0.01 -26.80 2.76
N PRO A 284 -0.41 -27.79 1.92
CA PRO A 284 -1.81 -28.13 1.70
C PRO A 284 -2.51 -28.75 2.92
N TYR A 285 -1.75 -29.23 3.89
CA TYR A 285 -2.23 -29.86 5.11
C TYR A 285 -1.36 -29.45 6.29
N ALA A 286 -1.98 -29.29 7.47
CA ALA A 286 -1.26 -29.03 8.70
C ALA A 286 -0.40 -30.26 9.06
N GLY A 287 0.91 -30.09 8.97
CA GLY A 287 1.90 -31.10 9.29
C GLY A 287 3.05 -30.51 10.10
N GLY A 288 4.26 -30.63 9.60
CA GLY A 288 5.48 -30.13 10.24
C GLY A 288 5.97 -28.79 9.67
N PRO A 289 6.86 -28.09 10.42
CA PRO A 289 7.42 -26.80 10.01
C PRO A 289 8.21 -26.84 8.69
N GLU A 290 8.72 -28.02 8.30
CA GLU A 290 9.54 -28.23 7.10
C GLU A 290 8.75 -28.83 5.92
N ASP A 291 7.45 -29.05 6.09
CA ASP A 291 6.65 -29.72 5.06
C ASP A 291 6.57 -28.89 3.78
N PRO A 292 6.62 -29.55 2.60
CA PRO A 292 6.59 -28.85 1.33
C PRO A 292 5.24 -28.14 1.10
N GLY A 293 5.33 -26.96 0.49
CA GLY A 293 4.20 -26.13 0.10
C GLY A 293 3.44 -26.62 -1.14
N TYR A 294 2.43 -25.84 -1.56
CA TYR A 294 1.76 -26.03 -2.86
C TYR A 294 2.72 -25.89 -4.05
N GLU A 295 3.73 -25.02 -3.91
CA GLU A 295 4.83 -24.86 -4.86
C GLU A 295 6.13 -24.52 -4.11
N ASP A 296 7.25 -24.57 -4.83
CA ASP A 296 8.54 -24.06 -4.37
C ASP A 296 8.90 -22.75 -5.10
N ALA A 297 9.93 -22.06 -4.63
CA ALA A 297 10.34 -20.77 -5.17
C ALA A 297 10.79 -20.85 -6.64
N GLN A 298 11.41 -21.97 -7.04
CA GLN A 298 11.88 -22.15 -8.41
C GLN A 298 10.70 -22.30 -9.38
N HIS A 299 9.68 -23.06 -8.96
CA HIS A 299 8.43 -23.21 -9.69
C HIS A 299 7.71 -21.87 -9.81
N ALA A 300 7.47 -21.18 -8.68
CA ALA A 300 6.80 -19.87 -8.66
C ALA A 300 7.48 -18.87 -9.61
N TYR A 301 8.81 -18.73 -9.49
CA TYR A 301 9.60 -17.83 -10.34
C TYR A 301 9.54 -18.22 -11.82
N SER A 302 9.77 -19.49 -12.15
CA SER A 302 9.78 -19.94 -13.56
C SER A 302 8.41 -19.81 -14.24
N THR A 303 7.33 -20.13 -13.52
CA THR A 303 5.95 -19.97 -14.01
C THR A 303 5.61 -18.50 -14.17
N GLY A 304 5.89 -17.68 -13.14
CA GLY A 304 5.53 -16.27 -13.18
C GLY A 304 6.30 -15.49 -14.24
N THR A 305 7.60 -15.72 -14.39
CA THR A 305 8.41 -15.10 -15.45
C THR A 305 7.98 -15.54 -16.85
N ALA A 306 7.63 -16.83 -17.04
CA ALA A 306 7.07 -17.32 -18.30
C ALA A 306 5.74 -16.64 -18.67
N MET A 307 4.99 -16.17 -17.67
CA MET A 307 3.76 -15.39 -17.83
C MET A 307 4.00 -13.88 -17.93
N GLY A 308 5.25 -13.42 -17.81
CA GLY A 308 5.64 -12.02 -17.91
C GLY A 308 5.54 -11.21 -16.63
N TYR A 309 5.37 -11.84 -15.46
CA TYR A 309 5.38 -11.15 -14.18
C TYR A 309 6.79 -10.82 -13.71
N THR A 310 6.93 -9.65 -13.08
CA THR A 310 8.19 -9.19 -12.45
C THR A 310 8.05 -9.00 -10.94
N ILE A 311 6.83 -9.08 -10.41
CA ILE A 311 6.53 -8.93 -8.99
C ILE A 311 5.97 -10.25 -8.49
N PHE A 312 6.53 -10.76 -7.41
CA PHE A 312 6.17 -12.03 -6.79
C PHE A 312 5.82 -11.77 -5.33
N THR A 313 4.68 -12.28 -4.88
CA THR A 313 4.18 -12.04 -3.53
C THR A 313 3.77 -13.36 -2.90
N ASN A 314 4.51 -13.81 -1.88
CA ASN A 314 4.24 -15.06 -1.19
C ASN A 314 3.15 -14.91 -0.11
N TRP A 315 2.12 -15.74 -0.19
CA TRP A 315 1.21 -16.05 0.91
C TRP A 315 1.61 -17.40 1.53
N ARG A 316 2.19 -17.44 2.74
CA ARG A 316 2.64 -16.37 3.65
C ARG A 316 3.92 -16.85 4.37
N LEU A 317 4.38 -16.18 5.44
CA LEU A 317 5.67 -16.50 6.11
C LEU A 317 5.60 -17.32 7.40
N ASN A 318 4.40 -17.57 7.93
CA ASN A 318 4.26 -18.02 9.31
C ASN A 318 3.14 -19.03 9.55
N SER A 319 2.74 -19.78 8.53
CA SER A 319 1.81 -20.89 8.71
C SER A 319 2.50 -22.10 9.34
N THR A 320 1.77 -23.23 9.45
CA THR A 320 2.29 -24.44 10.09
C THR A 320 3.61 -24.95 9.51
N ASN A 321 3.92 -24.68 8.23
CA ASN A 321 5.17 -25.03 7.57
C ASN A 321 6.15 -23.83 7.45
N PHE A 322 6.17 -22.94 8.45
CA PHE A 322 6.94 -21.69 8.40
C PHE A 322 8.44 -21.84 8.10
N VAL A 323 9.08 -22.96 8.44
CA VAL A 323 10.51 -23.16 8.10
C VAL A 323 10.64 -23.26 6.58
N TYR A 324 9.79 -24.06 5.94
CA TYR A 324 9.74 -24.19 4.49
C TYR A 324 9.38 -22.86 3.82
N GLU A 325 8.31 -22.19 4.27
CA GLU A 325 7.85 -20.91 3.70
C GLU A 325 8.95 -19.85 3.71
N GLN A 326 9.64 -19.70 4.85
CA GLN A 326 10.69 -18.70 5.02
C GLN A 326 11.96 -19.04 4.22
N ASP A 327 12.29 -20.32 4.08
CA ASP A 327 13.42 -20.74 3.24
C ASP A 327 13.12 -20.56 1.76
N GLN A 328 11.90 -20.88 1.31
CA GLN A 328 11.47 -20.58 -0.05
C GLN A 328 11.42 -19.08 -0.33
N GLN A 329 11.00 -18.25 0.64
CA GLN A 329 11.05 -16.79 0.48
C GLN A 329 12.47 -16.30 0.19
N LYS A 330 13.47 -16.81 0.91
CA LYS A 330 14.88 -16.45 0.69
C LYS A 330 15.38 -16.88 -0.69
N ILE A 331 14.95 -18.04 -1.17
CA ILE A 331 15.26 -18.53 -2.51
C ILE A 331 14.58 -17.66 -3.57
N LEU A 332 13.29 -17.35 -3.41
CA LEU A 332 12.52 -16.50 -4.33
C LEU A 332 13.17 -15.13 -4.47
N TYR A 333 13.58 -14.51 -3.35
CA TYR A 333 14.29 -13.24 -3.37
C TYR A 333 15.56 -13.29 -4.25
N ASN A 334 16.40 -14.33 -4.10
CA ASN A 334 17.61 -14.50 -4.92
C ASN A 334 17.33 -14.84 -6.39
N LEU A 335 16.12 -15.31 -6.73
CA LEU A 335 15.73 -15.54 -8.12
C LEU A 335 15.24 -14.25 -8.77
N VAL A 336 14.60 -13.37 -8.00
CA VAL A 336 14.07 -12.08 -8.46
C VAL A 336 15.17 -11.02 -8.65
N HIS A 337 16.22 -11.03 -7.81
CA HIS A 337 17.34 -10.09 -7.80
C HIS A 337 18.65 -10.69 -8.32
#